data_AF-A0AAN6GWN4-F1
#
_entry.id   AF-A0AAN6GWN4-F1
#
_cell.length_a   1.000
_cell.length_b   1.000
_cell.length_c   1.000
_cell.angle_alpha   90.00
_cell.angle_beta   90.00
_cell.angle_gamma   90.00
#
_symmetry.space_group_name_H-M   'P 1'
#
loop_
_entity.id
_entity.type
_entity.pdbx_description
1 polymer ?
#
loop_
_entity_poly.entity_id
_entity_poly.type
_entity_poly.pdbx_seq_one_letter_code
_entity_poly.pdbx_strand_id
1 'polypeptide(L)'
;MFIASKYEEVLSPHVQNFVHVADEGFSESEILSAERFVLASLNYDLSYPNPMNFLRRISKADNYDIQTRTLGKYLLEIGCLDHRFLKHTPSLVAAAAMYLARLALARGEWDATLS
;
A
#
# COMPACT_ATOMS: atom_id res chain seq x y z
N MET A 1 9.29 1.78 -7.29
CA MET A 1 9.82 2.07 -5.94
C MET A 1 10.44 3.47 -5.85
N PHE A 2 11.41 3.85 -6.69
CA PHE A 2 12.08 5.16 -6.62
C PHE A 2 11.14 6.38 -6.64
N ILE A 3 10.14 6.40 -7.54
CA ILE A 3 9.12 7.48 -7.57
C ILE A 3 8.34 7.53 -6.25
N ALA A 4 7.89 6.38 -5.75
CA ALA A 4 7.10 6.30 -4.52
C ALA A 4 7.91 6.73 -3.29
N SER A 5 9.19 6.37 -3.19
CA SER A 5 10.03 6.81 -2.06
C SER A 5 10.24 8.32 -2.06
N LYS A 6 10.41 8.94 -3.24
CA LYS A 6 10.48 10.41 -3.35
C LYS A 6 9.17 11.11 -2.99
N TYR A 7 8.04 10.42 -3.09
CA TYR A 7 6.72 10.97 -2.82
C TYR A 7 6.29 10.80 -1.35
N GLU A 8 6.54 9.63 -0.76
CA GLU A 8 6.02 9.25 0.56
C GLU A 8 7.05 9.40 1.70
N GLU A 9 8.35 9.29 1.42
CA GLU A 9 9.38 9.31 2.47
C GLU A 9 9.91 10.74 2.71
N VAL A 10 10.17 11.06 3.98
CA VAL A 10 10.83 12.32 4.36
C VAL A 10 12.26 12.38 3.80
N LEU A 11 12.94 11.23 3.80
CA LEU A 11 14.31 11.06 3.30
C LEU A 11 14.32 9.96 2.26
N SER A 12 14.20 10.33 0.99
CA SER A 12 14.29 9.36 -0.11
C SER A 12 15.74 8.90 -0.31
N PRO A 13 15.97 7.59 -0.58
CA PRO A 13 17.27 7.08 -0.99
C PRO A 13 17.79 7.76 -2.27
N HIS A 14 19.12 7.82 -2.42
CA HIS A 14 19.77 8.29 -3.63
C HIS A 14 19.59 7.28 -4.78
N VAL A 15 19.62 7.73 -6.03
CA VAL A 15 19.46 6.85 -7.22
C VAL A 15 20.52 5.74 -7.26
N GLN A 16 21.74 6.02 -6.79
CA GLN A 16 22.79 5.00 -6.67
C GLN A 16 22.44 3.84 -5.73
N ASN A 17 21.61 4.08 -4.71
CA ASN A 17 21.13 2.99 -3.85
C ASN A 17 20.23 2.03 -4.66
N PHE A 18 19.43 2.54 -5.61
CA PHE A 18 18.61 1.71 -6.48
C PHE A 18 19.43 0.97 -7.55
N VAL A 19 20.51 1.56 -8.06
CA VAL A 19 21.48 0.87 -8.92
C VAL A 19 22.08 -0.32 -8.17
N HIS A 20 22.51 -0.09 -6.93
CA HIS A 20 23.11 -1.13 -6.09
C HIS A 20 22.12 -2.24 -5.73
N VAL A 21 20.88 -1.90 -5.34
CA VAL A 21 19.82 -2.88 -5.02
C VAL A 21 19.41 -3.72 -6.25
N ALA A 22 19.62 -3.19 -7.46
CA ALA A 22 19.38 -3.90 -8.70
C ALA A 22 20.61 -4.69 -9.20
N ASP A 23 21.57 -4.99 -8.33
CA ASP A 23 22.84 -5.69 -8.64
C ASP A 23 23.59 -5.08 -9.84
N GLU A 24 23.59 -3.74 -9.93
CA GLU A 24 24.19 -2.98 -11.04
C GLU A 24 23.63 -3.36 -12.44
N GLY A 25 22.48 -4.02 -12.50
CA GLY A 25 21.83 -4.43 -13.75
C GLY A 25 21.28 -3.28 -14.59
N PHE A 26 21.23 -2.07 -14.03
CA PHE A 26 20.80 -0.85 -14.71
C PHE A 26 21.72 0.31 -14.35
N SER A 27 22.03 1.14 -15.34
CA SER A 27 22.74 2.39 -15.15
C SER A 27 21.82 3.47 -14.56
N GLU A 28 22.43 4.48 -13.93
CA GLU A 28 21.69 5.62 -13.37
C GLU A 28 20.84 6.34 -14.44
N SER A 29 21.36 6.48 -15.65
CA SER A 29 20.66 7.15 -16.75
C SER A 29 19.41 6.38 -17.19
N GLU A 30 19.46 5.04 -17.18
CA GLU A 30 18.31 4.18 -17.48
C GLU A 30 17.21 4.31 -16.42
N ILE A 31 17.57 4.29 -15.13
CA ILE A 31 16.61 4.48 -14.03
C ILE A 31 15.93 5.85 -14.14
N LEU A 32 16.70 6.92 -14.40
CA LEU A 32 16.16 8.26 -14.56
C LEU A 32 15.29 8.40 -15.82
N SER A 33 15.62 7.67 -16.88
CA SER A 33 14.81 7.62 -18.10
C SER A 33 13.47 6.92 -17.84
N ALA A 34 13.50 5.76 -17.17
CA ALA A 34 12.31 5.02 -16.78
C ALA A 34 11.42 5.83 -15.84
N GLU A 35 12.02 6.57 -14.90
CA GLU A 35 11.28 7.50 -14.03
C GLU A 35 10.49 8.53 -14.84
N ARG A 36 11.14 9.25 -15.75
CA ARG A 36 10.47 10.27 -16.58
C ARG A 36 9.35 9.65 -17.42
N PHE A 37 9.59 8.46 -17.96
CA PHE A 37 8.59 7.73 -18.73
C PHE A 37 7.35 7.39 -17.90
N VAL A 38 7.52 6.87 -16.68
CA VAL A 38 6.39 6.53 -15.79
C VAL A 38 5.62 7.79 -15.36
N LEU A 39 6.33 8.86 -14.98
CA LEU A 39 5.69 10.12 -14.59
C LEU A 39 4.89 10.74 -15.74
N ALA A 40 5.44 10.75 -16.96
CA ALA A 40 4.74 11.22 -18.15
C ALA A 40 3.50 10.37 -18.45
N SER A 41 3.61 9.04 -18.31
CA SER A 41 2.48 8.11 -18.53
C SER A 41 1.32 8.33 -17.56
N LEU A 42 1.63 8.81 -16.34
CA LEU A 42 0.64 9.15 -15.32
C LEU A 42 0.15 10.60 -15.42
N ASN A 43 0.62 11.39 -16.39
CA ASN A 43 0.40 12.84 -16.44
C ASN A 43 0.79 13.54 -15.12
N TYR A 44 1.82 13.03 -14.44
CA TYR A 44 2.25 13.48 -13.11
C TYR A 44 1.17 13.39 -12.02
N ASP A 45 0.07 12.67 -12.25
CA ASP A 45 -0.93 12.38 -11.22
C ASP A 45 -0.48 11.18 -10.38
N LEU A 46 0.01 11.49 -9.17
CA LEU A 46 0.45 10.51 -8.18
C LEU A 46 -0.58 10.35 -7.04
N SER A 47 -1.81 10.83 -7.20
CA SER A 47 -2.84 10.90 -6.15
C SER A 47 -3.48 9.56 -5.75
N TYR A 48 -2.73 8.45 -5.82
CA TYR A 48 -3.24 7.12 -5.53
C TYR A 48 -3.76 6.97 -4.09
N PRO A 49 -5.02 6.54 -3.89
CA PRO A 49 -5.58 6.38 -2.56
C PRO A 49 -5.03 5.11 -1.88
N ASN A 50 -3.98 5.27 -1.08
CA ASN A 50 -3.31 4.17 -0.38
C ASN A 50 -4.29 3.36 0.51
N PRO A 51 -4.46 2.03 0.29
CA PRO A 51 -5.33 1.16 1.10
C PRO A 51 -5.04 1.21 2.61
N MET A 52 -3.78 1.44 3.00
CA MET A 52 -3.36 1.55 4.41
C MET A 52 -4.03 2.73 5.13
N ASN A 53 -4.37 3.80 4.40
CA ASN A 53 -5.10 4.95 4.97
C ASN A 53 -6.52 4.57 5.38
N PHE A 54 -7.20 3.73 4.60
CA PHE A 54 -8.53 3.22 4.95
C PHE A 54 -8.46 2.23 6.10
N LEU A 55 -7.48 1.31 6.10
CA LEU A 55 -7.27 0.38 7.22
C LEU A 55 -7.03 1.14 8.53
N ARG A 56 -6.26 2.23 8.51
CA ARG A 56 -6.05 3.09 9.69
C ARG A 56 -7.34 3.72 10.20
N ARG A 57 -8.24 4.14 9.31
CA ARG A 57 -9.56 4.68 9.68
C ARG A 57 -10.44 3.62 10.32
N ILE A 58 -10.52 2.43 9.73
CA ILE A 58 -11.29 1.29 10.27
C ILE A 58 -10.73 0.86 11.61
N SER A 59 -9.40 0.76 11.75
CA SER A 59 -8.75 0.40 13.01
C SER A 59 -9.04 1.40 14.12
N LYS A 60 -9.20 2.69 13.81
CA LYS A 60 -9.63 3.70 14.79
C LYS A 60 -11.07 3.46 15.25
N ALA A 61 -11.98 3.10 14.34
CA ALA A 61 -13.35 2.74 14.68
C ALA A 61 -13.41 1.43 15.50
N ASP A 62 -12.48 0.52 15.25
CA ASP A 62 -12.32 -0.74 16.01
C ASP A 62 -11.49 -0.58 17.31
N ASN A 63 -11.51 0.60 17.92
CA ASN A 63 -10.81 0.91 19.17
C ASN A 63 -9.31 0.57 19.19
N TYR A 64 -8.66 0.58 18.02
CA TYR A 64 -7.25 0.21 17.84
C TYR A 64 -6.87 -1.19 18.35
N ASP A 65 -7.75 -2.19 18.21
CA ASP A 65 -7.38 -3.57 18.53
C ASP A 65 -6.11 -4.00 17.77
N ILE A 66 -5.04 -4.26 18.53
CA ILE A 66 -3.69 -4.44 17.98
C ILE A 66 -3.62 -5.71 17.13
N GLN A 67 -4.27 -6.79 17.58
CA GLN A 67 -4.24 -8.08 16.89
C GLN A 67 -4.99 -8.00 15.56
N THR A 68 -6.19 -7.43 15.56
CA THR A 68 -7.01 -7.23 14.36
C THR A 68 -6.30 -6.34 13.36
N ARG A 69 -5.74 -5.21 13.81
CA ARG A 69 -4.98 -4.32 12.95
C ARG A 69 -3.76 -5.00 12.33
N THR A 70 -3.03 -5.79 13.11
CA THR A 70 -1.81 -6.49 12.64
C THR A 70 -2.17 -7.53 11.59
N LEU A 71 -3.19 -8.35 11.86
CA LEU A 71 -3.67 -9.34 10.89
C LEU A 71 -4.28 -8.67 9.65
N GLY A 72 -5.02 -7.57 9.82
CA GLY A 72 -5.57 -6.79 8.70
C GLY A 72 -4.47 -6.24 7.79
N LYS A 73 -3.37 -5.72 8.33
CA LYS A 73 -2.21 -5.27 7.54
C LYS A 73 -1.60 -6.41 6.75
N TYR A 74 -1.40 -7.55 7.40
CA TYR A 74 -0.87 -8.75 6.75
C TYR A 74 -1.75 -9.21 5.58
N LEU A 75 -3.06 -9.29 5.78
CA LEU A 75 -4.02 -9.66 4.72
C LEU A 75 -4.04 -8.63 3.58
N LEU A 76 -3.92 -7.35 3.91
CA LEU A 76 -3.83 -6.28 2.93
C LEU A 76 -2.56 -6.40 2.06
N GLU A 77 -1.42 -6.73 2.66
CA GLU A 77 -0.16 -6.96 1.95
C GLU A 77 -0.23 -8.19 1.03
N ILE A 78 -0.86 -9.28 1.47
CA ILE A 78 -1.13 -10.44 0.60
C ILE A 78 -1.97 -10.02 -0.61
N GLY A 79 -2.98 -9.17 -0.41
CA GLY A 79 -3.84 -8.67 -1.49
C GLY A 79 -3.07 -7.94 -2.59
N CYS A 80 -1.95 -7.28 -2.26
CA CYS A 80 -1.10 -6.60 -3.24
C CYS A 80 -0.40 -7.56 -4.22
N LEU A 81 -0.20 -8.82 -3.85
CA LEU A 81 0.46 -9.83 -4.68
C LEU A 81 -0.48 -10.44 -5.73
N ASP A 82 -1.79 -10.29 -5.54
CA ASP A 82 -2.80 -10.94 -6.38
C ASP A 82 -3.50 -9.92 -7.29
N HIS A 83 -3.22 -10.03 -8.59
CA HIS A 83 -3.80 -9.17 -9.62
C HIS A 83 -5.34 -9.12 -9.63
N ARG A 84 -6.02 -10.13 -9.06
CA ARG A 84 -7.49 -10.14 -8.95
C ARG A 84 -8.02 -8.99 -8.10
N PHE A 85 -7.20 -8.40 -7.24
CA PHE A 85 -7.57 -7.23 -6.42
C PHE A 85 -7.47 -5.89 -7.16
N LEU A 86 -6.82 -5.81 -8.32
CA LEU A 86 -6.67 -4.56 -9.08
C LEU A 86 -8.01 -3.96 -9.54
N LYS A 87 -9.05 -4.79 -9.69
CA LYS A 87 -10.40 -4.35 -10.08
C LYS A 87 -11.21 -3.74 -8.92
N HIS A 88 -10.73 -3.89 -7.69
CA HIS A 88 -11.43 -3.45 -6.49
C HIS A 88 -10.84 -2.12 -5.99
N THR A 89 -11.69 -1.29 -5.38
CA THR A 89 -11.24 -0.03 -4.80
C THR A 89 -10.38 -0.28 -3.55
N PRO A 90 -9.34 0.52 -3.32
CA PRO A 90 -8.50 0.42 -2.11
C PRO A 90 -9.28 0.40 -0.79
N SER A 91 -10.39 1.15 -0.70
CA SER A 91 -11.26 1.17 0.48
C SER A 91 -11.94 -0.18 0.73
N LEU A 92 -12.44 -0.83 -0.34
CA LEU A 92 -13.07 -2.14 -0.25
C LEU A 92 -12.07 -3.23 0.15
N VAL A 93 -10.86 -3.19 -0.42
CA VAL A 93 -9.80 -4.15 -0.08
C VAL A 93 -9.39 -4.00 1.39
N ALA A 94 -9.25 -2.76 1.89
CA ALA A 94 -8.96 -2.51 3.29
C ALA A 94 -10.08 -2.97 4.24
N ALA A 95 -11.35 -2.73 3.88
CA ALA A 95 -12.51 -3.21 4.64
C ALA A 95 -12.57 -4.74 4.68
N ALA A 96 -12.38 -5.42 3.55
CA ALA A 96 -12.37 -6.87 3.47
C ALA A 96 -11.24 -7.48 4.31
N ALA A 97 -10.04 -6.89 4.28
CA ALA A 97 -8.91 -7.33 5.10
C ALA A 97 -9.21 -7.20 6.60
N MET A 98 -9.77 -6.07 7.03
CA MET A 98 -10.17 -5.86 8.43
C MET A 98 -11.30 -6.79 8.87
N TYR A 99 -12.31 -6.99 8.01
CA TYR A 99 -13.42 -7.89 8.28
C TYR A 99 -12.93 -9.33 8.49
N LEU A 100 -12.08 -9.82 7.58
CA LEU A 100 -11.52 -11.17 7.68
C LEU A 100 -10.63 -11.31 8.92
N ALA A 101 -9.86 -10.28 9.28
CA ALA A 101 -9.07 -10.28 10.50
C ALA A 101 -9.93 -10.39 11.76
N ARG A 102 -11.05 -9.66 11.83
CA ARG A 102 -12.01 -9.73 12.95
C ARG A 102 -12.65 -11.11 13.06
N LEU A 103 -13.05 -11.70 11.92
CA LEU A 103 -13.59 -13.06 11.87
C LEU A 103 -12.58 -14.09 12.39
N ALA A 104 -11.33 -14.04 11.90
CA ALA A 104 -10.28 -14.96 12.30
C ALA A 104 -9.94 -14.88 13.79
N LEU A 105 -10.09 -13.70 14.41
CA LEU A 105 -9.80 -13.45 15.83
C LEU A 105 -11.04 -13.50 16.72
N ALA A 106 -12.21 -13.86 16.19
CA ALA A 106 -13.49 -13.86 16.90
C ALA A 106 -13.79 -12.53 17.62
N ARG A 107 -13.65 -11.40 16.91
CA ARG A 107 -13.87 -10.03 17.45
C ARG A 107 -15.29 -9.49 17.22
N GLY A 108 -16.22 -10.38 16.90
CA GLY A 108 -17.62 -10.05 16.61
C GLY A 108 -17.85 -9.67 15.15
N GLU A 109 -19.11 -9.36 14.84
CA GLU A 109 -19.54 -9.01 13.48
C GLU A 109 -19.07 -7.61 13.06
N TRP A 110 -19.31 -7.29 11.79
CA TRP A 110 -19.13 -5.94 11.25
C TRP A 110 -20.34 -5.08 11.61
N ASP A 111 -20.14 -4.06 12.44
CA ASP A 111 -21.23 -3.20 12.92
C ASP A 111 -21.33 -1.88 12.12
N ALA A 112 -22.33 -1.06 12.46
CA ALA A 112 -22.52 0.25 11.85
C ALA A 112 -21.38 1.25 12.18
N THR A 113 -20.60 1.00 13.24
CA THR A 113 -19.47 1.83 13.64
C THR A 113 -18.29 1.70 12.67
N LEU A 114 -18.16 0.53 12.05
CA LEU A 114 -17.10 0.22 11.09
C LEU A 114 -17.43 0.61 9.64
N SER A 115 -18.69 0.97 9.35
CA SER A 115 -19.20 1.27 8.01
C SER A 115 -18.98 2.71 7.55
#